data_AF-A0A947XUW8-F1
#
_entry.id   AF-A0A947XUW8-F1
#
_cell.length_a   1.000
_cell.length_b   1.000
_cell.length_c   1.000
_cell.angle_alpha   90.00
_cell.angle_beta   90.00
_cell.angle_gamma   90.00
#
_symmetry.space_group_name_H-M   'P 1'
#
loop_
_entity.id
_entity.type
_entity.pdbx_description
1 polymer ?
#
loop_
_entity_poly.entity_id
_entity_poly.type
_entity_poly.pdbx_seq_one_letter_code
_entity_poly.pdbx_strand_id
1 'polypeptide(L)' 'VAKSALAAEVALLHRALPDQPVVIAADKNVRYEEVMSTMTVLQNAQITRIGLLARPAP' A
#
# COMPACT_ATOMS: atom_id res chain seq x y z
N VAL A 1 9.19 -6.13 -6.35
CA VAL A 1 9.57 -5.50 -5.06
C VAL A 1 9.48 -6.50 -3.92
N ALA A 2 10.53 -6.63 -3.13
CA ALA A 2 10.42 -7.32 -1.85
C ALA A 2 9.62 -6.46 -0.86
N LYS A 3 8.89 -7.07 0.07
CA LYS A 3 8.04 -6.34 1.04
C LYS A 3 8.85 -5.31 1.85
N SER A 4 10.11 -5.61 2.16
CA SER A 4 11.04 -4.69 2.84
C SER A 4 11.40 -3.44 2.04
N ALA A 5 11.38 -3.50 0.71
CA ALA A 5 11.72 -2.37 -0.17
C ALA A 5 10.50 -1.52 -0.58
N LEU A 6 9.28 -2.04 -0.39
CA LEU A 6 8.03 -1.42 -0.84
C LEU A 6 7.88 0.04 -0.38
N ALA A 7 8.14 0.30 0.89
CA ALA A 7 7.97 1.63 1.47
C ALA A 7 8.87 2.68 0.81
N ALA A 8 10.13 2.30 0.55
CA ALA A 8 11.12 3.21 -0.03
C ALA A 8 10.75 3.57 -1.47
N GLU A 9 10.34 2.61 -2.28
CA GLU A 9 9.94 2.87 -3.66
C GLU A 9 8.66 3.71 -3.75
N VAL A 10 7.65 3.38 -2.93
CA VAL A 10 6.41 4.17 -2.90
C VAL A 10 6.67 5.59 -2.40
N ALA A 11 7.54 5.77 -1.41
CA ALA A 11 7.91 7.11 -0.93
C ALA A 11 8.63 7.95 -2.00
N LEU A 12 9.47 7.34 -2.85
CA LEU A 12 10.10 8.05 -3.96
C LEU A 12 9.07 8.56 -4.97
N LEU A 13 8.11 7.71 -5.34
CA LEU A 13 7.01 8.10 -6.24
C LEU A 13 6.12 9.17 -5.61
N HIS A 14 5.79 9.03 -4.33
CA HIS A 14 4.94 9.99 -3.60
C HIS A 14 5.59 11.36 -3.44
N ARG A 15 6.92 11.44 -3.28
CA ARG A 15 7.62 12.73 -3.27
C ARG A 15 7.48 13.49 -4.58
N ALA A 16 7.44 12.77 -5.71
CA ALA A 16 7.22 13.39 -7.01
C ALA A 16 5.76 13.81 -7.21
N LEU A 17 4.81 13.07 -6.61
CA LEU A 17 3.36 13.32 -6.71
C LEU A 17 2.66 13.16 -5.34
N PRO A 18 2.76 14.16 -4.43
CA PRO A 18 2.27 14.02 -3.05
C PRO A 18 0.76 13.81 -2.91
N ASP A 19 -0.02 14.26 -3.89
CA ASP A 19 -1.48 14.08 -3.86
C ASP A 19 -1.93 12.77 -4.51
N GLN A 20 -1.01 12.02 -5.12
CA GLN A 20 -1.34 10.76 -5.79
C GLN A 20 -1.72 9.69 -4.74
N PRO A 21 -2.94 9.13 -4.81
CA PRO A 21 -3.36 8.07 -3.91
C PRO A 21 -2.59 6.77 -4.19
N VAL A 22 -2.29 6.04 -3.13
CA VAL A 22 -1.73 4.68 -3.19
C VAL A 22 -2.86 3.69 -2.89
N VAL A 23 -3.01 2.68 -3.74
CA VAL A 23 -4.06 1.67 -3.59
C VAL A 23 -3.43 0.29 -3.34
N ILE A 24 -3.84 -0.35 -2.25
CA ILE A 24 -3.52 -1.74 -1.95
C ILE A 24 -4.58 -2.59 -2.68
N ALA A 25 -4.18 -3.31 -3.72
CA ALA A 25 -5.08 -4.23 -4.41
C ALA A 25 -4.93 -5.64 -3.83
N ALA A 26 -5.94 -6.12 -3.13
CA ALA A 26 -5.89 -7.41 -2.43
C ALA A 26 -7.03 -8.34 -2.86
N ASP A 27 -6.77 -9.64 -2.87
CA ASP A 27 -7.79 -10.68 -3.11
C ASP A 27 -8.73 -10.78 -1.91
N LYS A 28 -9.98 -11.22 -2.11
CA LYS A 28 -10.95 -11.45 -1.03
C LYS A 28 -10.44 -12.40 0.06
N ASN A 29 -9.55 -13.33 -0.29
CA ASN A 29 -9.01 -14.35 0.63
C ASN A 29 -7.76 -13.87 1.39
N VAL A 30 -7.32 -12.63 1.16
CA VAL A 30 -6.17 -12.08 1.88
C VAL A 30 -6.48 -12.05 3.38
N ARG A 31 -5.49 -12.40 4.20
CA ARG A 31 -5.64 -12.26 5.65
C ARG A 31 -5.64 -10.77 5.99
N TYR A 32 -6.56 -10.38 6.87
CA TYR A 32 -6.68 -9.00 7.34
C TYR A 32 -5.35 -8.44 7.88
N GLU A 33 -4.59 -9.27 8.60
CA GLU A 33 -3.28 -8.91 9.16
C GLU A 33 -2.25 -8.50 8.08
N GLU A 34 -2.31 -9.09 6.89
CA GLU A 34 -1.41 -8.77 5.78
C GLU A 34 -1.72 -7.38 5.20
N VAL A 35 -3.02 -7.07 5.10
CA VAL A 35 -3.48 -5.74 4.68
C VAL A 35 -3.06 -4.70 5.71
N MET A 36 -3.30 -4.97 7.00
CA MET A 36 -2.93 -4.04 8.07
C MET A 36 -1.42 -3.83 8.17
N SER A 37 -0.63 -4.89 8.08
CA SER A 37 0.84 -4.79 8.01
C SER A 37 1.28 -3.87 6.87
N THR A 38 0.65 -3.97 5.70
CA THR A 38 0.97 -3.14 4.54
C THR A 38 0.55 -1.69 4.75
N MET A 39 -0.64 -1.46 5.33
CA MET A 39 -1.10 -0.11 5.70
C MET A 39 -0.14 0.57 6.67
N THR A 40 0.30 -0.12 7.73
CA THR A 40 1.27 0.41 8.70
C THR A 40 2.58 0.80 8.03
N VAL A 41 3.10 -0.03 7.12
CA VAL A 41 4.33 0.25 6.38
C VAL A 41 4.21 1.54 5.55
N LEU A 42 3.08 1.72 4.84
CA LEU A 42 2.84 2.92 4.04
C LEU A 42 2.59 4.17 4.89
N GLN A 43 1.88 4.03 6.01
CA GLN A 43 1.66 5.14 6.96
C GLN A 43 2.98 5.60 7.61
N ASN A 44 3.85 4.67 7.99
CA ASN A 44 5.18 4.99 8.52
C ASN A 44 6.04 5.74 7.48
N ALA A 45 5.83 5.47 6.20
CA ALA A 45 6.45 6.19 5.10
C ALA A 45 5.79 7.56 4.79
N GLN A 46 4.87 8.03 5.64
CA GLN A 46 4.14 9.30 5.52
C GLN A 46 3.25 9.40 4.28
N ILE A 47 2.76 8.27 3.77
CA ILE A 47 1.77 8.26 2.69
C ILE A 47 0.40 8.60 3.27
N THR A 48 -0.18 9.72 2.84
CA THR A 48 -1.39 10.30 3.45
C THR A 48 -2.69 9.77 2.86
N ARG A 49 -2.67 9.23 1.63
CA ARG A 49 -3.85 8.79 0.88
C ARG A 49 -3.74 7.33 0.47
N ILE A 50 -4.17 6.43 1.37
CA ILE A 50 -4.13 4.97 1.15
C ILE A 50 -5.55 4.42 1.02
N GLY A 51 -5.83 3.70 -0.06
CA GLY A 51 -7.08 2.99 -0.28
C GLY A 51 -6.89 1.47 -0.35
N LEU A 52 -7.92 0.70 0.00
CA LEU A 52 -7.98 -0.74 -0.22
C LEU A 52 -8.93 -1.03 -1.37
N LEU A 53 -8.44 -1.75 -2.38
CA LEU A 53 -9.24 -2.27 -3.48
C LEU A 53 -9.33 -3.79 -3.36
N ALA A 54 -10.50 -4.28 -2.96
CA ALA A 54 -10.80 -5.70 -3.00
C ALA A 54 -11.02 -6.13 -4.45
N ARG A 55 -10.18 -7.03 -4.95
CA ARG A 55 -10.38 -7.68 -6.24
C ARG A 55 -11.10 -9.01 -6.02
N PRO A 56 -12.18 -9.29 -6.77
CA PRO A 56 -12.77 -10.63 -6.75
C PRO A 56 -11.73 -11.63 -7.24
N ALA A 57 -11.63 -12.77 -6.55
CA ALA A 57 -10.80 -13.88 -7.01
C ALA A 57 -11.33 -14.37 -8.37
N PRO A 58 -10.47 -14.57 -9.38
CA PRO A 58 -10.87 -15.12 -10.68
C PRO A 58 -11.41 -16.55 -10.56
#